data_AF-A0A2V5PS25-F1
#
_entry.id   AF-A0A2V5PS25-F1
#
_cell.length_a   1.000
_cell.length_b   1.000
_cell.length_c   1.000
_cell.angle_alpha   90.00
_cell.angle_beta   90.00
_cell.angle_gamma   90.00
#
_symmetry.space_group_name_H-M   'P 1'
#
loop_
_entity.id
_entity.type
_entity.pdbx_description
1 polymer ?
#
loop_
_entity_poly.entity_id
_entity_poly.type
_entity_poly.pdbx_seq_one_letter_code
_entity_poly.pdbx_strand_id
1 'polypeptide(L)'
;MQRRLKDPAKRGSRAYLPPPRPVIGLEAEFSLFIDDVHRRPETIFGTPQNLVRRRMIPRTGRSFQLPAGGAIYFDTGVIEVATPIVELEPGCCYRATRLLWEQIQYLRRELDAWSERNGCRARLQGFSTHYNLSFRSSGDSRRNVTRLSHLLAHVLAAPIILLAANRKSTAVGIRPRPERIEVTADFTPDAALMLASCAFIVGAVETMRLWPSYELAQIDAHEIPRLTPFQLKKHSSRRGWRVLAPSLAHNPFTCDVNEPIWRLRDGRVLSLRAIATETLAPFRKKIRQLGDEETLEHIEGVLAADARSLLDFPDRPKSYDDAGRDMDWNRRRLRRWPRSAYENVIHRVISHESIWINGKRYRAERMRGWYEVIFREPKTGARHIFNLDYLAKLMAAKKKHAGRRLSERSEIAPVVLSEA
;
A
#
# COMPACT_ATOMS: atom_id res chain seq x y z
N MET A 1 9.71 -40.51 18.09
CA MET A 1 9.28 -39.64 19.21
C MET A 1 10.13 -38.37 19.21
N GLN A 2 9.79 -37.39 18.37
CA GLN A 2 10.59 -36.17 18.16
C GLN A 2 10.20 -35.08 19.17
N ARG A 3 11.18 -34.65 19.98
CA ARG A 3 11.06 -33.53 20.92
C ARG A 3 10.81 -32.22 20.15
N ARG A 4 9.61 -31.66 20.30
CA ARG A 4 9.28 -30.28 19.93
C ARG A 4 10.16 -29.32 20.73
N LEU A 5 11.10 -28.64 20.06
CA LEU A 5 11.75 -27.44 20.57
C LEU A 5 10.67 -26.39 20.85
N LYS A 6 10.44 -26.10 22.14
CA LYS A 6 9.52 -25.06 22.60
C LYS A 6 10.12 -23.70 22.29
N ASP A 7 9.44 -22.94 21.44
CA ASP A 7 9.75 -21.57 21.10
C ASP A 7 9.55 -20.64 22.33
N PRO A 8 10.60 -19.99 22.87
CA PRO A 8 10.52 -19.24 24.14
C PRO A 8 9.80 -17.89 24.05
N ALA A 9 9.17 -17.56 22.91
CA ALA A 9 8.51 -16.26 22.68
C ALA A 9 7.13 -16.08 23.35
N LYS A 10 6.61 -17.06 24.11
CA LYS A 10 5.23 -17.04 24.62
C LYS A 10 5.01 -16.38 26.00
N ARG A 11 6.02 -15.82 26.66
CA ARG A 11 5.84 -15.08 27.94
C ARG A 11 6.22 -13.61 27.80
N GLY A 12 5.41 -12.85 27.06
CA GLY A 12 5.36 -11.39 27.18
C GLY A 12 4.02 -11.01 27.79
N SER A 13 4.00 -10.18 28.83
CA SER A 13 2.74 -9.61 29.33
C SER A 13 2.11 -8.78 28.22
N ARG A 14 0.91 -9.16 27.81
CA ARG A 14 0.16 -8.47 26.75
C ARG A 14 -0.48 -7.25 27.41
N ALA A 15 0.21 -6.10 27.37
CA ALA A 15 -0.39 -4.84 27.79
C ALA A 15 -1.65 -4.58 26.93
N TYR A 16 -2.73 -4.11 27.57
CA TYR A 16 -4.04 -3.86 26.96
C TYR A 16 -3.89 -3.10 25.63
N LEU A 17 -4.22 -3.76 24.51
CA LEU A 17 -4.11 -3.18 23.17
C LEU A 17 -5.49 -2.67 22.74
N PRO A 18 -5.66 -1.37 22.44
CA PRO A 18 -6.90 -0.91 21.81
C PRO A 18 -7.10 -1.62 20.46
N PRO A 19 -8.35 -1.77 20.00
CA PRO A 19 -8.62 -2.42 18.73
C PRO A 19 -7.96 -1.62 17.58
N PRO A 20 -7.22 -2.28 16.66
CA PRO A 20 -6.31 -1.60 15.74
C PRO A 20 -7.01 -0.77 14.66
N ARG A 21 -6.77 0.55 14.58
CA ARG A 21 -7.39 1.43 13.57
C ARG A 21 -7.30 0.85 12.15
N PRO A 22 -8.33 1.04 11.27
CA PRO A 22 -8.23 0.62 9.88
C PRO A 22 -7.02 1.27 9.19
N VAL A 23 -6.35 0.51 8.33
CA VAL A 23 -5.16 0.95 7.61
C VAL A 23 -5.13 0.49 6.16
N ILE A 24 -4.26 1.16 5.40
CA ILE A 24 -3.77 0.74 4.09
C ILE A 24 -2.26 0.49 4.14
N GLY A 25 -1.78 -0.45 3.34
CA GLY A 25 -0.38 -0.61 2.97
C GLY A 25 -0.25 -0.98 1.50
N LEU A 26 0.85 -0.58 0.87
CA LEU A 26 1.17 -0.96 -0.51
C LEU A 26 2.42 -1.82 -0.54
N GLU A 27 2.50 -2.69 -1.54
CA GLU A 27 3.65 -3.56 -1.80
C GLU A 27 3.98 -3.47 -3.29
N ALA A 28 5.27 -3.52 -3.64
CA ALA A 28 5.73 -3.59 -5.01
C ALA A 28 6.75 -4.73 -5.16
N GLU A 29 6.54 -5.56 -6.16
CA GLU A 29 7.40 -6.69 -6.52
C GLU A 29 8.26 -6.32 -7.74
N PHE A 30 9.53 -6.74 -7.72
CA PHE A 30 10.50 -6.49 -8.78
C PHE A 30 11.28 -7.74 -9.15
N SER A 31 11.37 -8.00 -10.45
CA SER A 31 12.35 -8.94 -11.00
C SER A 31 13.74 -8.29 -11.02
N LEU A 32 14.77 -9.06 -10.67
CA LEU A 32 16.16 -8.60 -10.66
C LEU A 32 16.86 -9.01 -11.95
N PHE A 33 17.54 -8.07 -12.59
CA PHE A 33 18.44 -8.32 -13.70
C PHE A 33 19.86 -7.87 -13.35
N ILE A 34 20.85 -8.69 -13.68
CA ILE A 34 22.29 -8.38 -13.56
C ILE A 34 22.91 -8.66 -14.92
N ASP A 35 23.52 -7.63 -15.51
CA ASP A 35 24.07 -7.65 -16.87
C ASP A 35 23.07 -8.21 -17.88
N ASP A 36 21.84 -7.70 -17.77
CA ASP A 36 20.65 -8.07 -18.56
C ASP A 36 20.21 -9.54 -18.47
N VAL A 37 20.75 -10.29 -17.52
CA VAL A 37 20.28 -11.64 -17.22
C VAL A 37 19.37 -11.64 -16.00
N HIS A 38 18.20 -12.26 -16.11
CA HIS A 38 17.28 -12.44 -14.98
C HIS A 38 17.95 -13.29 -13.89
N ARG A 39 17.89 -12.81 -12.65
CA ARG A 39 18.48 -13.46 -11.47
C ARG A 39 17.49 -13.51 -10.33
N ARG A 40 17.58 -14.57 -9.53
CA ARG A 40 16.85 -14.69 -8.28
C ARG A 40 17.59 -13.95 -7.16
N PRO A 41 16.97 -13.01 -6.45
CA PRO A 41 17.65 -12.26 -5.38
C PRO A 41 18.09 -13.15 -4.23
N GLU A 42 17.41 -14.27 -3.96
CA GLU A 42 17.85 -15.25 -2.95
C GLU A 42 19.16 -15.93 -3.35
N THR A 43 19.42 -16.09 -4.64
CA THR A 43 20.67 -16.68 -5.13
C THR A 43 21.82 -15.66 -5.08
N ILE A 44 21.55 -14.41 -5.43
CA ILE A 44 22.58 -13.37 -5.49
C ILE A 44 22.94 -12.85 -4.09
N PHE A 45 21.93 -12.55 -3.27
CA PHE A 45 22.14 -11.89 -1.98
C PHE A 45 21.91 -12.85 -0.80
N GLY A 46 21.23 -13.98 -0.96
CA GLY A 46 20.80 -14.84 0.14
C GLY A 46 19.64 -14.23 0.93
N THR A 47 19.88 -13.09 1.59
CA THR A 47 18.88 -12.33 2.36
C THR A 47 18.97 -10.83 2.08
N PRO A 48 17.90 -10.06 2.35
CA PRO A 48 17.94 -8.60 2.19
C PRO A 48 19.05 -7.90 2.99
N GLN A 49 19.55 -8.51 4.08
CA GLN A 49 20.62 -7.94 4.89
C GLN A 49 21.95 -7.81 4.15
N ASN A 50 22.18 -8.63 3.12
CA ASN A 50 23.41 -8.58 2.33
C ASN A 50 23.34 -7.56 1.19
N LEU A 51 22.13 -7.07 0.87
CA LEU A 51 21.93 -5.98 -0.08
C LEU A 51 21.93 -4.61 0.61
N VAL A 52 21.20 -4.49 1.72
CA VAL A 52 21.01 -3.23 2.44
C VAL A 52 22.16 -2.99 3.43
N ARG A 53 22.92 -1.91 3.24
CA ARG A 53 24.11 -1.57 4.04
C ARG A 53 23.80 -1.20 5.49
N ARG A 54 22.66 -0.53 5.72
CA ARG A 54 22.27 -0.10 7.07
C ARG A 54 21.60 -1.24 7.82
N ARG A 55 21.83 -1.29 9.14
CA ARG A 55 21.18 -2.24 10.03
C ARG A 55 19.66 -2.13 9.91
N MET A 56 19.00 -3.28 9.75
CA MET A 56 17.55 -3.42 9.70
C MET A 56 17.00 -4.05 10.98
N ILE A 57 15.71 -3.83 11.25
CA ILE A 57 14.98 -4.52 12.31
C ILE A 57 14.33 -5.77 11.71
N PRO A 58 14.53 -6.98 12.26
CA PRO A 58 13.87 -8.16 11.74
C PRO A 58 12.34 -8.06 11.89
N ARG A 59 11.60 -8.67 10.98
CA ARG A 59 10.15 -8.87 11.09
C ARG A 59 9.85 -10.35 11.33
N THR A 60 8.58 -10.74 11.46
CA THR A 60 8.21 -12.16 11.45
C THR A 60 8.49 -12.77 10.07
N GLY A 61 9.10 -13.96 10.02
CA GLY A 61 9.49 -14.61 8.77
C GLY A 61 10.82 -14.12 8.24
N ARG A 62 10.96 -14.03 6.90
CA ARG A 62 12.19 -13.64 6.19
C ARG A 62 12.25 -12.16 5.82
N SER A 63 11.32 -11.35 6.32
CA SER A 63 11.25 -9.92 6.03
C SER A 63 11.98 -9.07 7.07
N PHE A 64 12.43 -7.90 6.63
CA PHE A 64 13.16 -6.92 7.43
C PHE A 64 12.52 -5.54 7.28
N GLN A 65 12.53 -4.75 8.35
CA GLN A 65 12.13 -3.35 8.32
C GLN A 65 13.27 -2.53 7.72
N LEU A 66 12.98 -1.84 6.62
CA LEU A 66 13.91 -0.94 5.94
C LEU A 66 14.16 0.33 6.79
N PRO A 67 15.34 0.95 6.67
CA PRO A 67 15.63 2.26 7.24
C PRO A 67 14.76 3.39 6.67
N ALA A 68 14.21 3.20 5.47
CA ALA A 68 13.21 4.10 4.89
C ALA A 68 11.80 3.90 5.50
N GLY A 69 11.64 2.98 6.45
CA GLY A 69 10.42 2.80 7.25
C GLY A 69 9.48 1.73 6.73
N GLY A 70 9.68 1.17 5.54
CA GLY A 70 8.92 0.05 5.00
C GLY A 70 9.48 -1.31 5.38
N ALA A 71 9.11 -2.35 4.63
CA ALA A 71 9.72 -3.67 4.72
C ALA A 71 10.34 -4.10 3.40
N ILE A 72 11.31 -5.01 3.46
CA ILE A 72 11.91 -5.69 2.32
C ILE A 72 11.95 -7.20 2.58
N TYR A 73 11.71 -7.99 1.53
CA TYR A 73 11.94 -9.43 1.52
C TYR A 73 12.13 -9.94 0.10
N PHE A 74 12.60 -11.19 0.00
CA PHE A 74 12.64 -11.91 -1.25
C PHE A 74 11.57 -13.00 -1.20
N ASP A 75 10.69 -13.03 -2.19
CA ASP A 75 9.66 -14.06 -2.34
C ASP A 75 9.73 -14.64 -3.75
N THR A 76 9.92 -15.95 -3.85
CA THR A 76 9.78 -16.70 -5.10
C THR A 76 10.53 -16.08 -6.30
N GLY A 77 11.74 -15.57 -6.08
CA GLY A 77 12.56 -14.98 -7.15
C GLY A 77 12.35 -13.50 -7.45
N VAL A 78 11.50 -12.79 -6.68
CA VAL A 78 11.37 -11.32 -6.78
C VAL A 78 11.86 -10.63 -5.50
N ILE A 79 12.27 -9.37 -5.65
CA ILE A 79 12.47 -8.45 -4.53
C ILE A 79 11.16 -7.75 -4.27
N GLU A 80 10.67 -7.81 -3.04
CA GLU A 80 9.46 -7.10 -2.63
C GLU A 80 9.77 -6.02 -1.60
N VAL A 81 9.21 -4.84 -1.81
CA VAL A 81 9.19 -3.76 -0.82
C VAL A 81 7.76 -3.40 -0.45
N ALA A 82 7.54 -3.17 0.84
CA ALA A 82 6.23 -2.83 1.39
C ALA A 82 6.29 -1.50 2.14
N THR A 83 5.21 -0.72 2.12
CA THR A 83 5.09 0.48 2.95
C THR A 83 4.98 0.11 4.43
N PRO A 84 5.32 1.02 5.36
CA PRO A 84 4.66 0.98 6.65
C PRO A 84 3.14 1.13 6.45
N ILE A 85 2.35 0.57 7.37
CA ILE A 85 0.89 0.77 7.33
C ILE A 85 0.54 2.22 7.66
N VAL A 86 -0.46 2.75 6.96
CA VAL A 86 -0.97 4.12 7.11
C VAL A 86 -2.42 4.05 7.55
N GLU A 87 -2.78 4.83 8.56
CA GLU A 87 -4.16 4.96 9.04
C GLU A 87 -5.10 5.39 7.91
N LEU A 88 -6.28 4.78 7.85
CA LEU A 88 -7.29 5.07 6.84
C LEU A 88 -8.04 6.37 7.19
N GLU A 89 -7.42 7.49 6.88
CA GLU A 89 -7.89 8.85 7.14
C GLU A 89 -7.59 9.77 5.93
N PRO A 90 -8.07 11.03 5.91
CA PRO A 90 -7.78 11.94 4.80
C PRO A 90 -6.29 12.05 4.49
N GLY A 91 -5.94 11.96 3.20
CA GLY A 91 -4.57 11.95 2.71
C GLY A 91 -3.84 10.59 2.83
N CYS A 92 -4.51 9.53 3.28
CA CYS A 92 -3.87 8.21 3.42
C CYS A 92 -3.34 7.66 2.09
N CYS A 93 -4.07 7.87 0.98
CA CYS A 93 -3.69 7.37 -0.35
C CYS A 93 -2.37 8.02 -0.83
N TYR A 94 -2.25 9.33 -0.60
CA TYR A 94 -1.02 10.07 -0.88
C TYR A 94 0.15 9.56 -0.04
N ARG A 95 -0.05 9.45 1.29
CA ARG A 95 1.02 8.99 2.19
C ARG A 95 1.49 7.59 1.83
N ALA A 96 0.56 6.68 1.56
CA ALA A 96 0.90 5.29 1.24
C ALA A 96 1.65 5.20 -0.11
N THR A 97 1.21 5.94 -1.13
CA THR A 97 1.91 6.01 -2.43
C THR A 97 3.30 6.63 -2.28
N ARG A 98 3.42 7.77 -1.57
CA ARG A 98 4.70 8.41 -1.24
C ARG A 98 5.66 7.43 -0.57
N LEU A 99 5.18 6.77 0.48
CA LEU A 99 5.98 5.83 1.26
C LEU A 99 6.48 4.66 0.42
N LEU A 100 5.70 4.16 -0.53
CA LEU A 100 6.11 3.05 -1.40
C LEU A 100 7.26 3.50 -2.30
N TRP A 101 7.09 4.63 -2.98
CA TRP A 101 8.14 5.19 -3.84
C TRP A 101 9.40 5.53 -3.06
N GLU A 102 9.30 6.04 -1.83
CA GLU A 102 10.46 6.22 -0.94
C GLU A 102 11.18 4.89 -0.64
N GLN A 103 10.46 3.78 -0.48
CA GLN A 103 11.09 2.45 -0.34
C GLN A 103 11.77 2.01 -1.64
N ILE A 104 11.11 2.21 -2.78
CA ILE A 104 11.64 1.85 -4.11
C ILE A 104 12.93 2.64 -4.37
N GLN A 105 12.95 3.93 -4.08
CA GLN A 105 14.14 4.78 -4.17
C GLN A 105 15.26 4.31 -3.26
N TYR A 106 14.93 3.98 -2.02
CA TYR A 106 15.90 3.48 -1.06
C TYR A 106 16.53 2.18 -1.57
N LEU A 107 15.71 1.23 -2.05
CA LEU A 107 16.16 -0.01 -2.66
C LEU A 107 17.05 0.23 -3.89
N ARG A 108 16.63 1.13 -4.81
CA ARG A 108 17.42 1.48 -6.01
C ARG A 108 18.82 1.96 -5.64
N ARG A 109 18.94 2.84 -4.64
CA ARG A 109 20.24 3.34 -4.15
C ARG A 109 21.11 2.24 -3.53
N GLU A 110 20.51 1.32 -2.79
CA GLU A 110 21.25 0.18 -2.24
C GLU A 110 21.71 -0.78 -3.36
N LEU A 111 20.88 -0.99 -4.38
CA LEU A 111 21.23 -1.78 -5.56
C LEU A 111 22.30 -1.12 -6.42
N ASP A 112 22.25 0.21 -6.61
CA ASP A 112 23.28 0.98 -7.31
C ASP A 112 24.64 0.83 -6.61
N ALA A 113 24.67 1.08 -5.30
CA ALA A 113 25.89 0.95 -4.53
C ALA A 113 26.42 -0.49 -4.54
N TRP A 114 25.53 -1.50 -4.53
CA TRP A 114 25.94 -2.89 -4.68
C TRP A 114 26.51 -3.18 -6.07
N SER A 115 25.88 -2.67 -7.12
CA SER A 115 26.32 -2.85 -8.52
C SER A 115 27.72 -2.29 -8.73
N GLU A 116 27.97 -1.07 -8.25
CA GLU A 116 29.26 -0.39 -8.30
C GLU A 116 30.36 -1.21 -7.61
N ARG A 117 30.10 -1.68 -6.38
CA ARG A 117 31.08 -2.51 -5.63
C ARG A 117 31.41 -3.84 -6.29
N ASN A 118 30.53 -4.36 -7.14
CA ASN A 118 30.69 -5.66 -7.79
C ASN A 118 31.03 -5.53 -9.30
N GLY A 119 31.22 -4.31 -9.81
CA GLY A 119 31.58 -4.09 -11.21
C GLY A 119 30.57 -4.65 -12.23
N CYS A 120 29.27 -4.64 -11.89
CA CYS A 120 28.21 -5.14 -12.76
C CYS A 120 27.07 -4.11 -12.90
N ARG A 121 26.15 -4.34 -13.83
CA ARG A 121 24.94 -3.52 -13.98
C ARG A 121 23.73 -4.28 -13.44
N ALA A 122 23.21 -3.88 -12.28
CA ALA A 122 21.93 -4.38 -11.80
C ALA A 122 20.77 -3.41 -12.05
N ARG A 123 19.60 -3.95 -12.41
CA ARG A 123 18.34 -3.20 -12.56
C ARG A 123 17.15 -3.96 -12.02
N LEU A 124 16.12 -3.20 -11.65
CA LEU A 124 14.83 -3.70 -11.21
C LEU A 124 13.84 -3.57 -12.36
N GLN A 125 13.23 -4.67 -12.76
CA GLN A 125 12.06 -4.63 -13.63
C GLN A 125 10.81 -4.73 -12.74
N GLY A 126 9.84 -3.83 -12.94
CA GLY A 126 8.53 -3.92 -12.30
C GLY A 126 7.91 -5.31 -12.49
N PHE A 127 7.13 -5.76 -11.52
CA PHE A 127 6.39 -7.01 -11.65
C PHE A 127 4.94 -6.84 -11.25
N SER A 128 4.67 -6.30 -10.06
CA SER A 128 3.31 -6.06 -9.61
C SER A 128 3.24 -4.99 -8.52
N THR A 129 2.04 -4.47 -8.27
CA THR A 129 1.73 -3.64 -7.11
C THR A 129 0.52 -4.19 -6.39
N HIS A 130 0.61 -4.33 -5.07
CA HIS A 130 -0.47 -4.85 -4.23
C HIS A 130 -0.96 -3.77 -3.27
N TYR A 131 -2.26 -3.57 -3.24
CA TYR A 131 -2.95 -2.61 -2.39
C TYR A 131 -3.69 -3.38 -1.31
N ASN A 132 -3.23 -3.22 -0.07
CA ASN A 132 -3.67 -4.01 1.06
C ASN A 132 -4.49 -3.12 2.02
N LEU A 133 -5.78 -3.41 2.17
CA LEU A 133 -6.69 -2.67 3.05
C LEU A 133 -7.16 -3.55 4.19
N SER A 134 -6.99 -3.10 5.43
CA SER A 134 -7.49 -3.84 6.58
C SER A 134 -9.00 -4.01 6.50
N PHE A 135 -9.48 -5.21 6.79
CA PHE A 135 -10.89 -5.54 6.81
C PHE A 135 -11.24 -6.11 8.18
N ARG A 136 -12.29 -5.58 8.80
CA ARG A 136 -12.86 -6.13 10.02
C ARG A 136 -14.19 -6.80 9.70
N SER A 137 -14.31 -8.07 10.03
CA SER A 137 -15.58 -8.79 9.92
C SER A 137 -16.62 -8.15 10.82
N SER A 138 -17.83 -7.96 10.31
CA SER A 138 -18.99 -7.52 11.09
C SER A 138 -19.62 -8.65 11.90
N GLY A 139 -19.19 -9.90 11.72
CA GLY A 139 -19.84 -11.09 12.26
C GLY A 139 -21.05 -11.57 11.45
N ASP A 140 -21.54 -10.77 10.49
CA ASP A 140 -22.61 -11.14 9.56
C ASP A 140 -22.05 -12.01 8.42
N SER A 141 -22.59 -13.22 8.27
CA SER A 141 -22.17 -14.18 7.24
C SER A 141 -22.41 -13.67 5.82
N ARG A 142 -23.38 -12.76 5.61
CA ARG A 142 -23.63 -12.10 4.32
C ARG A 142 -22.63 -10.99 4.01
N ARG A 143 -21.93 -10.48 5.04
CA ARG A 143 -20.97 -9.36 4.93
C ARG A 143 -19.56 -9.78 5.34
N ASN A 144 -19.06 -10.82 4.68
CA ASN A 144 -17.70 -11.31 4.89
C ASN A 144 -16.72 -10.86 3.79
N VAL A 145 -15.42 -10.95 4.08
CA VAL A 145 -14.33 -10.51 3.20
C VAL A 145 -14.32 -11.21 1.84
N THR A 146 -14.70 -12.48 1.79
CA THR A 146 -14.75 -13.28 0.56
C THR A 146 -15.84 -12.76 -0.36
N ARG A 147 -17.06 -12.52 0.15
CA ARG A 147 -18.15 -11.96 -0.66
C ARG A 147 -17.84 -10.55 -1.14
N LEU A 148 -17.31 -9.68 -0.27
CA LEU A 148 -16.88 -8.33 -0.68
C LEU A 148 -15.81 -8.38 -1.77
N SER A 149 -14.83 -9.26 -1.62
CA SER A 149 -13.76 -9.45 -2.62
C SER A 149 -14.29 -9.98 -3.96
N HIS A 150 -15.30 -10.85 -3.94
CA HIS A 150 -15.97 -11.31 -5.17
C HIS A 150 -16.66 -10.15 -5.87
N LEU A 151 -17.44 -9.35 -5.13
CA LEU A 151 -18.15 -8.19 -5.65
C LEU A 151 -17.18 -7.13 -6.20
N LEU A 152 -16.11 -6.83 -5.47
CA LEU A 152 -15.04 -5.92 -5.90
C LEU A 152 -14.39 -6.38 -7.21
N ALA A 153 -14.26 -7.68 -7.45
CA ALA A 153 -13.68 -8.18 -8.70
C ALA A 153 -14.51 -7.85 -9.95
N HIS A 154 -15.83 -7.66 -9.79
CA HIS A 154 -16.69 -7.18 -10.88
C HIS A 154 -16.62 -5.67 -11.07
N VAL A 155 -16.46 -4.91 -9.98
CA VAL A 155 -16.51 -3.43 -9.99
C VAL A 155 -15.16 -2.81 -10.33
N LEU A 156 -14.06 -3.32 -9.77
CA LEU A 156 -12.74 -2.71 -9.91
C LEU A 156 -12.08 -2.94 -11.28
N ALA A 157 -12.58 -3.89 -12.08
CA ALA A 157 -11.91 -4.34 -13.29
C ALA A 157 -11.58 -3.19 -14.26
N ALA A 158 -12.58 -2.49 -14.80
CA ALA A 158 -12.36 -1.47 -15.82
C ALA A 158 -11.55 -0.26 -15.29
N PRO A 159 -11.87 0.34 -14.11
CA PRO A 159 -11.10 1.45 -13.59
C PRO A 159 -9.63 1.09 -13.29
N ILE A 160 -9.36 -0.06 -12.68
CA ILE A 160 -7.98 -0.44 -12.32
C ILE A 160 -7.16 -0.85 -13.54
N ILE A 161 -7.78 -1.41 -14.58
CA ILE A 161 -7.11 -1.63 -15.86
C ILE A 161 -6.63 -0.28 -16.42
N LEU A 162 -7.47 0.75 -16.45
CA LEU A 162 -7.08 2.08 -16.95
C LEU A 162 -6.07 2.81 -16.07
N LEU A 163 -6.16 2.67 -14.74
CA LEU A 163 -5.32 3.42 -13.81
C LEU A 163 -3.98 2.74 -13.51
N ALA A 164 -3.86 1.41 -13.62
CA ALA A 164 -2.68 0.67 -13.17
C ALA A 164 -2.04 -0.25 -14.20
N ALA A 165 -2.78 -0.71 -15.23
CA ALA A 165 -2.28 -1.67 -16.20
C ALA A 165 -1.59 -1.00 -17.39
N ASN A 166 -0.84 -1.79 -18.15
CA ASN A 166 -0.18 -1.43 -19.40
C ASN A 166 -0.40 -2.52 -20.46
N ARG A 167 0.15 -2.33 -21.66
CA ARG A 167 -0.04 -3.22 -22.83
C ARG A 167 0.42 -4.67 -22.62
N LYS A 168 1.27 -4.94 -21.62
CA LYS A 168 1.78 -6.28 -21.27
C LYS A 168 1.23 -6.83 -19.96
N SER A 169 0.29 -6.12 -19.33
CA SER A 169 -0.36 -6.61 -18.12
C SER A 169 -1.18 -7.87 -18.38
N THR A 170 -1.27 -8.73 -17.38
CA THR A 170 -1.93 -10.03 -17.52
C THR A 170 -3.22 -10.17 -16.73
N ALA A 171 -3.38 -9.39 -15.66
CA ALA A 171 -4.47 -9.56 -14.72
C ALA A 171 -4.68 -8.35 -13.82
N VAL A 172 -5.93 -8.17 -13.36
CA VAL A 172 -6.24 -7.51 -12.08
C VAL A 172 -6.74 -8.59 -11.12
N GLY A 173 -6.21 -8.62 -9.90
CA GLY A 173 -6.52 -9.64 -8.90
C GLY A 173 -7.15 -9.05 -7.64
N ILE A 174 -8.13 -9.76 -7.07
CA ILE A 174 -8.74 -9.38 -5.78
C ILE A 174 -8.70 -10.61 -4.88
N ARG A 175 -8.02 -10.48 -3.75
CA ARG A 175 -7.70 -11.59 -2.85
C ARG A 175 -8.25 -11.31 -1.44
N PRO A 176 -9.17 -12.15 -0.93
CA PRO A 176 -9.56 -12.09 0.46
C PRO A 176 -8.44 -12.68 1.34
N ARG A 177 -8.07 -11.95 2.39
CA ARG A 177 -7.22 -12.42 3.48
C ARG A 177 -8.02 -12.35 4.78
N PRO A 178 -7.65 -13.11 5.83
CA PRO A 178 -8.42 -13.15 7.08
C PRO A 178 -8.75 -11.77 7.68
N GLU A 179 -7.82 -10.80 7.59
CA GLU A 179 -7.97 -9.47 8.19
C GLU A 179 -7.78 -8.32 7.17
N ARG A 180 -7.75 -8.62 5.87
CA ARG A 180 -7.55 -7.62 4.83
C ARG A 180 -8.10 -8.04 3.46
N ILE A 181 -8.32 -7.05 2.61
CA ILE A 181 -8.53 -7.22 1.18
C ILE A 181 -7.26 -6.79 0.48
N GLU A 182 -6.84 -7.57 -0.51
CA GLU A 182 -5.62 -7.33 -1.27
C GLU A 182 -5.99 -7.25 -2.75
N VAL A 183 -5.83 -6.08 -3.34
CA VAL A 183 -6.01 -5.84 -4.77
C VAL A 183 -4.64 -5.83 -5.43
N THR A 184 -4.46 -6.58 -6.51
CA THR A 184 -3.19 -6.67 -7.23
C THR A 184 -3.36 -6.18 -8.65
N ALA A 185 -2.45 -5.34 -9.09
CA ALA A 185 -2.30 -4.93 -10.48
C ALA A 185 -0.84 -5.07 -10.90
N ASP A 186 -0.57 -4.78 -12.16
CA ASP A 186 0.79 -4.65 -12.65
C ASP A 186 1.53 -3.49 -11.95
N PHE A 187 2.87 -3.48 -11.98
CA PHE A 187 3.62 -2.35 -11.46
C PHE A 187 3.35 -1.10 -12.31
N THR A 188 3.01 0.01 -11.67
CA THR A 188 2.72 1.29 -12.34
C THR A 188 3.92 2.23 -12.17
N PRO A 189 4.80 2.40 -13.17
CA PRO A 189 5.97 3.28 -13.07
C PRO A 189 5.61 4.76 -13.26
N ASP A 190 4.49 5.19 -12.66
CA ASP A 190 3.99 6.55 -12.62
C ASP A 190 3.29 6.76 -11.26
N ALA A 191 3.83 7.68 -10.45
CA ALA A 191 3.35 7.92 -9.10
C ALA A 191 1.93 8.52 -9.06
N ALA A 192 1.55 9.31 -10.07
CA ALA A 192 0.23 9.93 -10.17
C ALA A 192 -0.84 8.89 -10.50
N LEU A 193 -0.57 7.98 -11.43
CA LEU A 193 -1.43 6.85 -11.75
C LEU A 193 -1.50 5.83 -10.61
N MET A 194 -0.39 5.58 -9.92
CA MET A 194 -0.40 4.71 -8.73
C MET A 194 -1.23 5.33 -7.58
N LEU A 195 -1.14 6.65 -7.39
CA LEU A 195 -1.97 7.38 -6.42
C LEU A 195 -3.45 7.32 -6.80
N ALA A 196 -3.77 7.53 -8.07
CA ALA A 196 -5.13 7.43 -8.60
C ALA A 196 -5.71 6.03 -8.39
N SER A 197 -4.94 4.98 -8.70
CA SER A 197 -5.29 3.58 -8.45
C SER A 197 -5.54 3.32 -6.96
N CYS A 198 -4.63 3.78 -6.10
CA CYS A 198 -4.74 3.66 -4.64
C CYS A 198 -6.03 4.31 -4.13
N ALA A 199 -6.30 5.55 -4.55
CA ALA A 199 -7.47 6.32 -4.14
C ALA A 199 -8.78 5.69 -4.64
N PHE A 200 -8.82 5.21 -5.89
CA PHE A 200 -9.98 4.51 -6.42
C PHE A 200 -10.27 3.23 -5.63
N ILE A 201 -9.26 2.38 -5.39
CA ILE A 201 -9.41 1.13 -4.62
C ILE A 201 -9.91 1.44 -3.22
N VAL A 202 -9.28 2.38 -2.52
CA VAL A 202 -9.68 2.78 -1.17
C VAL A 202 -11.11 3.31 -1.15
N GLY A 203 -11.44 4.20 -2.09
CA GLY A 203 -12.77 4.77 -2.23
C GLY A 203 -13.84 3.69 -2.45
N ALA A 204 -13.61 2.79 -3.40
CA ALA A 204 -14.52 1.71 -3.72
C ALA A 204 -14.70 0.73 -2.55
N VAL A 205 -13.61 0.25 -1.95
CA VAL A 205 -13.67 -0.67 -0.80
C VAL A 205 -14.42 -0.04 0.39
N GLU A 206 -14.13 1.22 0.71
CA GLU A 206 -14.74 1.90 1.85
C GLU A 206 -16.19 2.33 1.60
N THR A 207 -16.60 2.53 0.35
CA THR A 207 -18.01 2.71 0.00
C THR A 207 -18.74 1.36 0.03
N MET A 208 -18.22 0.36 -0.67
CA MET A 208 -18.89 -0.94 -0.83
C MET A 208 -19.02 -1.71 0.46
N ARG A 209 -18.08 -1.55 1.41
CA ARG A 209 -18.20 -2.19 2.74
C ARG A 209 -19.44 -1.73 3.50
N LEU A 210 -20.00 -0.56 3.16
CA LEU A 210 -21.18 0.01 3.79
C LEU A 210 -22.49 -0.42 3.10
N TRP A 211 -22.41 -1.12 1.97
CA TRP A 211 -23.58 -1.64 1.28
C TRP A 211 -24.32 -2.68 2.16
N PRO A 212 -25.66 -2.76 2.03
CA PRO A 212 -26.49 -3.64 2.86
C PRO A 212 -26.18 -5.13 2.66
N SER A 213 -25.68 -5.52 1.49
CA SER A 213 -25.19 -6.88 1.21
C SER A 213 -23.99 -6.84 0.28
N TYR A 214 -23.31 -7.98 0.09
CA TYR A 214 -22.21 -8.11 -0.88
C TYR A 214 -22.58 -9.01 -2.08
N GLU A 215 -23.87 -9.02 -2.45
CA GLU A 215 -24.39 -9.76 -3.59
C GLU A 215 -24.32 -8.93 -4.88
N LEU A 216 -24.27 -9.60 -6.04
CA LEU A 216 -24.15 -8.93 -7.35
C LEU A 216 -25.32 -7.99 -7.69
N ALA A 217 -26.49 -8.19 -7.08
CA ALA A 217 -27.64 -7.29 -7.23
C ALA A 217 -27.34 -5.86 -6.74
N GLN A 218 -26.34 -5.68 -5.86
CA GLN A 218 -25.91 -4.35 -5.44
C GLN A 218 -25.24 -3.56 -6.56
N ILE A 219 -24.63 -4.23 -7.55
CA ILE A 219 -24.06 -3.55 -8.71
C ILE A 219 -25.18 -2.84 -9.48
N ASP A 220 -26.28 -3.55 -9.72
CA ASP A 220 -27.45 -3.04 -10.44
C ASP A 220 -28.13 -1.92 -9.61
N ALA A 221 -28.27 -2.10 -8.29
CA ALA A 221 -28.86 -1.09 -7.38
C ALA A 221 -28.04 0.21 -7.26
N HIS A 222 -26.76 0.17 -7.61
CA HIS A 222 -25.87 1.33 -7.64
C HIS A 222 -25.57 1.81 -9.06
N GLU A 223 -26.32 1.33 -10.06
CA GLU A 223 -26.24 1.74 -11.46
C GLU A 223 -24.83 1.59 -12.06
N ILE A 224 -24.06 0.60 -11.56
CA ILE A 224 -22.71 0.34 -12.06
C ILE A 224 -22.79 -0.56 -13.31
N PRO A 225 -22.15 -0.18 -14.43
CA PRO A 225 -22.14 -0.98 -15.65
C PRO A 225 -21.57 -2.38 -15.45
N ARG A 226 -22.18 -3.36 -16.13
CA ARG A 226 -21.75 -4.76 -16.06
C ARG A 226 -21.42 -5.31 -17.44
N LEU A 227 -20.14 -5.55 -17.66
CA LEU A 227 -19.62 -6.24 -18.84
C LEU A 227 -20.28 -7.61 -19.05
N THR A 228 -20.54 -7.96 -20.31
CA THR A 228 -21.01 -9.29 -20.71
C THR A 228 -20.39 -9.72 -22.05
N PRO A 229 -19.93 -10.98 -22.20
CA PRO A 229 -19.69 -11.95 -21.12
C PRO A 229 -18.63 -11.47 -20.12
N PHE A 230 -18.79 -11.87 -18.86
CA PHE A 230 -17.80 -11.62 -17.80
C PHE A 230 -17.66 -12.86 -16.92
N GLN A 231 -16.49 -13.50 -16.94
CA GLN A 231 -16.21 -14.70 -16.17
C GLN A 231 -14.99 -14.52 -15.27
N LEU A 232 -15.24 -14.37 -13.96
CA LEU A 232 -14.17 -14.36 -12.97
C LEU A 232 -13.43 -15.69 -12.96
N LYS A 233 -12.10 -15.62 -13.00
CA LYS A 233 -11.25 -16.81 -12.87
C LYS A 233 -10.76 -16.90 -11.43
N LYS A 234 -10.98 -18.05 -10.79
CA LYS A 234 -10.43 -18.30 -9.45
C LYS A 234 -8.90 -18.27 -9.50
N HIS A 235 -8.28 -17.71 -8.47
CA HIS A 235 -6.84 -17.76 -8.34
C HIS A 235 -6.41 -19.21 -8.07
N SER A 236 -5.53 -19.76 -8.91
CA SER A 236 -5.13 -21.18 -8.86
C SER A 236 -4.46 -21.59 -7.54
N SER A 237 -3.63 -20.72 -6.95
CA SER A 237 -2.83 -21.04 -5.75
C SER A 237 -3.06 -20.15 -4.52
N ARG A 238 -3.59 -18.92 -4.66
CA ARG A 238 -3.53 -17.90 -3.59
C ARG A 238 -4.89 -17.50 -2.98
N ARG A 239 -5.99 -18.20 -3.31
CA ARG A 239 -7.40 -17.83 -2.99
C ARG A 239 -7.81 -16.46 -3.61
N GLY A 240 -9.09 -16.27 -3.92
CA GLY A 240 -9.61 -15.05 -4.56
C GLY A 240 -9.84 -15.17 -6.06
N TRP A 241 -9.90 -14.02 -6.74
CA TRP A 241 -10.30 -13.91 -8.15
C TRP A 241 -9.32 -13.08 -8.97
N ARG A 242 -9.29 -13.36 -10.28
CA ARG A 242 -8.57 -12.59 -11.28
C ARG A 242 -9.49 -12.27 -12.45
N VAL A 243 -9.37 -11.06 -12.94
CA VAL A 243 -9.87 -10.63 -14.24
C VAL A 243 -8.71 -10.72 -15.21
N LEU A 244 -8.77 -11.71 -16.10
CA LEU A 244 -7.78 -11.97 -17.14
C LEU A 244 -8.35 -11.53 -18.50
N ALA A 245 -7.54 -11.51 -19.56
CA ALA A 245 -8.08 -11.31 -20.91
C ALA A 245 -9.21 -12.31 -21.25
N PRO A 246 -9.09 -13.64 -20.97
CA PRO A 246 -10.19 -14.59 -21.18
C PRO A 246 -11.36 -14.45 -20.20
N SER A 247 -11.34 -13.50 -19.27
CA SER A 247 -12.50 -13.17 -18.44
C SER A 247 -13.51 -12.31 -19.17
N LEU A 248 -13.12 -11.69 -20.29
CA LEU A 248 -13.90 -10.71 -21.03
C LEU A 248 -14.02 -11.10 -22.50
N ALA A 249 -14.88 -10.39 -23.25
CA ALA A 249 -15.08 -10.62 -24.69
C ALA A 249 -13.85 -10.27 -25.55
N HIS A 250 -13.10 -9.25 -25.14
CA HIS A 250 -11.90 -8.75 -25.81
C HIS A 250 -10.76 -8.68 -24.80
N ASN A 251 -9.51 -8.61 -25.28
CA ASN A 251 -8.37 -8.41 -24.41
C ASN A 251 -8.28 -6.93 -23.99
N PRO A 252 -8.55 -6.59 -22.70
CA PRO A 252 -8.64 -5.21 -22.27
C PRO A 252 -7.27 -4.50 -22.20
N PHE A 253 -6.17 -5.26 -22.30
CA PHE A 253 -4.81 -4.72 -22.24
C PHE A 253 -4.30 -4.32 -23.63
N THR A 254 -4.81 -4.93 -24.70
CA THR A 254 -4.30 -4.73 -26.07
C THR A 254 -5.28 -4.04 -27.01
N CYS A 255 -6.57 -3.99 -26.70
CA CYS A 255 -7.55 -3.26 -27.51
C CYS A 255 -7.41 -1.73 -27.35
N ASP A 256 -8.04 -0.96 -28.24
CA ASP A 256 -8.26 0.46 -27.98
C ASP A 256 -9.27 0.61 -26.82
N VAL A 257 -8.90 1.39 -25.82
CA VAL A 257 -9.71 1.60 -24.61
C VAL A 257 -10.86 2.59 -24.84
N ASN A 258 -10.80 3.35 -25.95
CA ASN A 258 -11.82 4.32 -26.35
C ASN A 258 -12.85 3.74 -27.33
N GLU A 259 -12.55 2.58 -27.94
CA GLU A 259 -13.44 1.95 -28.91
C GLU A 259 -14.68 1.34 -28.22
N PRO A 260 -15.90 1.64 -28.67
CA PRO A 260 -17.13 1.12 -28.08
C PRO A 260 -17.40 -0.33 -28.51
N ILE A 261 -16.62 -1.27 -27.97
CA ILE A 261 -16.70 -2.71 -28.28
C ILE A 261 -17.28 -3.55 -27.13
N TRP A 262 -17.47 -2.96 -25.96
CA TRP A 262 -17.83 -3.70 -24.76
C TRP A 262 -19.33 -3.74 -24.56
N ARG A 263 -19.92 -4.92 -24.74
CA ARG A 263 -21.34 -5.14 -24.45
C ARG A 263 -21.58 -5.18 -22.95
N LEU A 264 -22.66 -4.53 -22.53
CA LEU A 264 -23.17 -4.53 -21.17
C LEU A 264 -24.37 -5.46 -21.03
N ARG A 265 -24.65 -5.88 -19.80
CA ARG A 265 -25.80 -6.73 -19.47
C ARG A 265 -27.14 -6.07 -19.78
N ASP A 266 -27.20 -4.75 -19.77
CA ASP A 266 -28.38 -3.94 -20.12
C ASP A 266 -28.55 -3.73 -21.64
N GLY A 267 -27.67 -4.32 -22.46
CA GLY A 267 -27.72 -4.24 -23.92
C GLY A 267 -26.95 -3.08 -24.54
N ARG A 268 -26.47 -2.11 -23.73
CA ARG A 268 -25.62 -1.02 -24.24
C ARG A 268 -24.26 -1.55 -24.70
N VAL A 269 -23.62 -0.82 -25.60
CA VAL A 269 -22.24 -1.06 -26.02
C VAL A 269 -21.44 0.22 -25.73
N LEU A 270 -20.42 0.10 -24.88
CA LEU A 270 -19.62 1.23 -24.42
C LEU A 270 -18.13 0.97 -24.63
N SER A 271 -17.32 2.02 -24.54
CA SER A 271 -15.86 1.88 -24.44
C SER A 271 -15.43 1.49 -23.03
N LEU A 272 -14.20 1.00 -22.86
CA LEU A 272 -13.69 0.65 -21.54
C LEU A 272 -13.63 1.89 -20.63
N ARG A 273 -13.29 3.04 -21.22
CA ARG A 273 -13.31 4.34 -20.54
C ARG A 273 -14.70 4.76 -20.10
N ALA A 274 -15.70 4.69 -20.97
CA ALA A 274 -17.08 5.04 -20.61
C ALA A 274 -17.60 4.18 -19.46
N ILE A 275 -17.31 2.87 -19.48
CA ILE A 275 -17.65 1.95 -18.39
C ILE A 275 -16.97 2.37 -17.07
N ALA A 276 -15.68 2.68 -17.11
CA ALA A 276 -14.95 3.09 -15.92
C ALA A 276 -15.43 4.45 -15.38
N THR A 277 -15.77 5.40 -16.26
CA THR A 277 -16.35 6.71 -15.91
C THR A 277 -17.69 6.56 -15.20
N GLU A 278 -18.61 5.76 -15.73
CA GLU A 278 -19.88 5.46 -15.07
C GLU A 278 -19.65 4.74 -13.73
N THR A 279 -18.68 3.83 -13.66
CA THR A 279 -18.31 3.11 -12.43
C THR A 279 -17.77 4.02 -11.33
N LEU A 280 -17.17 5.18 -11.67
CA LEU A 280 -16.61 6.11 -10.69
C LEU A 280 -17.69 6.79 -9.83
N ALA A 281 -18.88 7.02 -10.37
CA ALA A 281 -19.94 7.84 -9.77
C ALA A 281 -20.22 7.53 -8.28
N PRO A 282 -20.52 6.29 -7.86
CA PRO A 282 -20.80 5.97 -6.45
C PRO A 282 -19.61 6.17 -5.51
N PHE A 283 -18.38 6.28 -6.03
CA PHE A 283 -17.15 6.30 -5.24
C PHE A 283 -16.55 7.70 -5.06
N ARG A 284 -16.95 8.68 -5.89
CA ARG A 284 -16.39 10.06 -5.90
C ARG A 284 -16.26 10.66 -4.51
N LYS A 285 -17.33 10.62 -3.70
CA LYS A 285 -17.34 11.18 -2.34
C LYS A 285 -16.27 10.56 -1.45
N LYS A 286 -16.10 9.24 -1.50
CA LYS A 286 -15.14 8.53 -0.64
C LYS A 286 -13.70 8.70 -1.13
N ILE A 287 -13.50 8.72 -2.45
CA ILE A 287 -12.21 9.02 -3.09
C ILE A 287 -11.73 10.41 -2.65
N ARG A 288 -12.58 11.44 -2.77
CA ARG A 288 -12.28 12.80 -2.32
C ARG A 288 -11.97 12.87 -0.81
N GLN A 289 -12.71 12.13 0.01
CA GLN A 289 -12.53 12.15 1.46
C GLN A 289 -11.20 11.53 1.91
N LEU A 290 -10.75 10.43 1.28
CA LEU A 290 -9.57 9.66 1.70
C LEU A 290 -8.30 9.97 0.89
N GLY A 291 -8.47 10.45 -0.34
CA GLY A 291 -7.46 11.13 -1.14
C GLY A 291 -7.60 12.64 -0.99
N ASP A 292 -7.95 13.31 -2.08
CA ASP A 292 -8.23 14.75 -2.20
C ASP A 292 -8.94 15.05 -3.53
N GLU A 293 -9.30 16.32 -3.78
CA GLU A 293 -9.95 16.75 -5.04
C GLU A 293 -9.05 16.54 -6.26
N GLU A 294 -7.78 16.96 -6.20
CA GLU A 294 -6.84 16.88 -7.31
C GLU A 294 -6.62 15.42 -7.76
N THR A 295 -6.61 14.47 -6.82
CA THR A 295 -6.56 13.05 -7.15
C THR A 295 -7.84 12.57 -7.83
N LEU A 296 -9.00 13.04 -7.38
CA LEU A 296 -10.28 12.72 -8.03
C LEU A 296 -10.34 13.32 -9.45
N GLU A 297 -9.97 14.58 -9.62
CA GLU A 297 -9.89 15.26 -10.92
C GLU A 297 -8.95 14.53 -11.88
N HIS A 298 -7.82 14.02 -11.40
CA HIS A 298 -6.95 13.22 -12.25
C HIS A 298 -7.52 11.86 -12.60
N ILE A 299 -8.21 11.18 -11.67
CA ILE A 299 -8.94 9.95 -12.01
C ILE A 299 -9.93 10.27 -13.12
N GLU A 300 -10.73 11.33 -12.95
CA GLU A 300 -11.71 11.77 -13.94
C GLU A 300 -11.07 12.10 -15.28
N GLY A 301 -9.97 12.87 -15.29
CA GLY A 301 -9.24 13.19 -16.50
C GLY A 301 -8.69 11.94 -17.19
N VAL A 302 -8.16 10.96 -16.45
CA VAL A 302 -7.77 9.68 -17.05
C VAL A 302 -9.00 9.01 -17.65
N LEU A 303 -10.08 8.81 -16.89
CA LEU A 303 -11.25 8.10 -17.39
C LEU A 303 -11.97 8.82 -18.55
N ALA A 304 -11.84 10.14 -18.65
CA ALA A 304 -12.37 10.97 -19.75
C ALA A 304 -11.42 11.10 -20.96
N ALA A 305 -10.22 10.52 -20.90
CA ALA A 305 -9.14 10.65 -21.89
C ALA A 305 -8.46 12.04 -21.97
N ASP A 306 -8.73 12.93 -21.01
CA ASP A 306 -8.02 14.21 -20.83
C ASP A 306 -6.63 14.05 -20.19
N ALA A 307 -6.39 12.90 -19.53
CA ALA A 307 -5.09 12.49 -19.00
C ALA A 307 -4.74 11.07 -19.44
N ARG A 308 -3.43 10.81 -19.56
CA ARG A 308 -2.93 9.54 -20.09
C ARG A 308 -3.03 8.40 -19.07
N SER A 309 -3.56 7.27 -19.53
CA SER A 309 -3.33 5.93 -18.99
C SER A 309 -2.04 5.35 -19.56
N LEU A 310 -1.45 4.34 -18.92
CA LEU A 310 -0.37 3.56 -19.54
C LEU A 310 -0.85 2.71 -20.72
N LEU A 311 -2.16 2.51 -20.87
CA LEU A 311 -2.76 1.86 -22.03
C LEU A 311 -2.86 2.79 -23.25
N ASP A 312 -2.64 4.10 -23.12
CA ASP A 312 -2.60 4.99 -24.28
C ASP A 312 -1.29 4.88 -25.07
N PHE A 313 -0.28 4.22 -24.49
CA PHE A 313 0.98 3.95 -25.16
C PHE A 313 0.91 2.68 -26.02
N PRO A 314 1.69 2.60 -27.11
CA PRO A 314 1.73 1.42 -27.97
C PRO A 314 2.34 0.19 -27.28
N ASP A 315 3.20 0.38 -26.27
CA ASP A 315 3.80 -0.69 -25.46
C ASP A 315 3.99 -0.21 -24.01
N ARG A 316 4.36 -1.13 -23.10
CA ARG A 316 4.74 -0.80 -21.72
C ARG A 316 5.88 0.24 -21.70
N PRO A 317 5.84 1.21 -20.77
CA PRO A 317 6.87 2.26 -20.70
C PRO A 317 8.22 1.70 -20.26
N LYS A 318 9.32 2.28 -20.77
CA LYS A 318 10.70 1.88 -20.42
C LYS A 318 11.02 2.01 -18.92
N SER A 319 10.37 2.93 -18.21
CA SER A 319 10.50 3.08 -16.76
C SER A 319 10.05 1.84 -15.97
N TYR A 320 9.30 0.94 -16.61
CA TYR A 320 8.98 -0.37 -16.06
C TYR A 320 10.21 -1.30 -16.00
N ASP A 321 11.15 -1.17 -16.95
CA ASP A 321 12.30 -2.08 -17.09
C ASP A 321 13.54 -1.66 -16.27
N ASP A 322 13.52 -0.46 -15.67
CA ASP A 322 14.52 0.06 -14.74
C ASP A 322 13.86 0.89 -13.62
N ALA A 323 13.02 0.23 -12.83
CA ALA A 323 12.18 0.83 -11.81
C ALA A 323 13.00 1.53 -10.71
N GLY A 324 12.53 2.72 -10.32
CA GLY A 324 13.11 3.51 -9.24
C GLY A 324 14.33 4.34 -9.64
N ARG A 325 14.86 4.20 -10.87
CA ARG A 325 15.99 5.00 -11.38
C ARG A 325 15.60 6.47 -11.56
N ASP A 326 14.54 6.71 -12.30
CA ASP A 326 13.94 8.04 -12.44
C ASP A 326 12.63 8.08 -11.65
N MET A 327 12.40 9.17 -10.93
CA MET A 327 11.17 9.38 -10.20
C MET A 327 10.74 10.83 -10.35
N ASP A 328 9.77 11.05 -11.23
CA ASP A 328 9.16 12.35 -11.44
C ASP A 328 7.94 12.49 -10.50
N TRP A 329 8.17 13.07 -9.32
CA TRP A 329 7.06 13.52 -8.46
C TRP A 329 6.42 14.82 -8.97
N ASN A 330 7.06 15.54 -9.89
CA ASN A 330 6.85 16.98 -10.10
C ASN A 330 5.68 17.32 -11.02
N ARG A 331 4.95 16.33 -11.56
CA ARG A 331 3.72 16.62 -12.33
C ARG A 331 2.59 17.21 -11.49
N ARG A 332 2.68 17.17 -10.17
CA ARG A 332 1.74 17.83 -9.26
C ARG A 332 2.52 18.62 -8.23
N ARG A 333 2.06 19.83 -7.90
CA ARG A 333 2.58 20.57 -6.76
C ARG A 333 2.33 19.72 -5.52
N LEU A 334 3.31 18.93 -5.10
CA LEU A 334 3.17 18.00 -3.97
C LEU A 334 2.73 18.78 -2.73
N ARG A 335 1.43 18.68 -2.41
CA ARG A 335 0.96 19.10 -1.10
C ARG A 335 1.62 18.18 -0.08
N ARG A 336 2.45 18.74 0.79
CA ARG A 336 3.13 17.97 1.83
C ARG A 336 2.13 17.60 2.91
N TRP A 337 1.39 16.52 2.70
CA TRP A 337 0.69 15.86 3.80
C TRP A 337 1.73 15.52 4.87
N PRO A 338 1.48 15.88 6.15
CA PRO A 338 2.37 15.49 7.22
C PRO A 338 2.44 13.96 7.31
N ARG A 339 3.54 13.47 7.88
CA ARG A 339 3.69 12.06 8.20
C ARG A 339 2.51 11.55 9.01
N SER A 340 2.09 10.31 8.74
CA SER A 340 1.05 9.66 9.53
C SER A 340 1.52 9.42 10.98
N ALA A 341 0.61 9.17 11.93
CA ALA A 341 1.05 8.92 13.30
C ALA A 341 1.84 7.61 13.39
N TYR A 342 1.43 6.57 12.65
CA TYR A 342 2.17 5.32 12.51
C TYR A 342 3.54 5.50 11.85
N GLU A 343 3.64 6.33 10.81
CA GLU A 343 4.92 6.65 10.19
C GLU A 343 5.88 7.30 11.19
N ASN A 344 5.40 8.26 12.01
CA ASN A 344 6.20 8.88 13.05
C ASN A 344 6.68 7.87 14.11
N VAL A 345 5.82 6.94 14.52
CA VAL A 345 6.19 5.84 15.43
C VAL A 345 7.27 4.97 14.79
N ILE A 346 7.10 4.58 13.53
CA ILE A 346 8.02 3.67 12.83
C ILE A 346 9.39 4.33 12.63
N HIS A 347 9.44 5.61 12.28
CA HIS A 347 10.72 6.35 12.24
C HIS A 347 11.43 6.37 13.60
N ARG A 348 10.68 6.47 14.71
CA ARG A 348 11.29 6.37 16.04
C ARG A 348 11.79 4.96 16.31
N VAL A 349 11.05 3.93 15.91
CA VAL A 349 11.43 2.52 16.08
C VAL A 349 12.72 2.18 15.30
N ILE A 350 12.82 2.58 14.04
CA ILE A 350 13.98 2.29 13.18
C ILE A 350 15.21 3.17 13.48
N SER A 351 15.09 4.19 14.35
CA SER A 351 16.26 4.93 14.85
C SER A 351 17.18 4.08 15.74
N HIS A 352 16.71 2.92 16.19
CA HIS A 352 17.39 2.02 17.14
C HIS A 352 17.70 2.62 18.53
N GLU A 353 17.30 3.87 18.77
CA GLU A 353 17.39 4.51 20.08
C GLU A 353 16.39 3.92 21.08
N SER A 354 16.67 4.10 22.37
CA SER A 354 15.68 3.75 23.39
C SER A 354 14.46 4.68 23.30
N ILE A 355 13.29 4.11 23.56
CA ILE A 355 12.02 4.82 23.72
C ILE A 355 11.58 4.71 25.18
N TRP A 356 11.10 5.80 25.74
CA TRP A 356 10.51 5.84 27.07
C TRP A 356 9.00 5.57 26.99
N ILE A 357 8.54 4.55 27.72
CA ILE A 357 7.12 4.16 27.80
C ILE A 357 6.81 3.91 29.28
N ASN A 358 5.84 4.64 29.84
CA ASN A 358 5.41 4.54 31.25
C ASN A 358 6.58 4.49 32.25
N GLY A 359 7.51 5.45 32.16
CA GLY A 359 8.65 5.56 33.08
C GLY A 359 9.78 4.53 32.87
N LYS A 360 9.68 3.65 31.88
CA LYS A 360 10.70 2.63 31.56
C LYS A 360 11.30 2.85 30.17
N ARG A 361 12.57 2.43 30.00
CA ARG A 361 13.27 2.46 28.71
C ARG A 361 13.12 1.14 27.98
N TYR A 362 12.88 1.22 26.69
CA TYR A 362 12.69 0.07 25.81
C TYR A 362 13.49 0.24 24.51
N ARG A 363 14.03 -0.84 23.97
CA ARG A 363 14.68 -0.86 22.65
C ARG A 363 13.89 -1.78 21.72
N ALA A 364 13.55 -1.29 20.53
CA ALA A 364 12.86 -2.11 19.54
C ALA A 364 13.77 -3.26 19.07
N GLU A 365 13.24 -4.49 19.10
CA GLU A 365 13.96 -5.69 18.65
C GLU A 365 13.41 -6.24 17.35
N ARG A 366 12.08 -6.20 17.17
CA ARG A 366 11.40 -6.87 16.05
C ARG A 366 10.05 -6.23 15.76
N MET A 367 9.66 -6.18 14.49
CA MET A 367 8.28 -5.90 14.12
C MET A 367 7.48 -7.21 14.03
N ARG A 368 6.25 -7.23 14.55
CA ARG A 368 5.37 -8.39 14.53
C ARG A 368 4.06 -8.07 13.81
N GLY A 369 3.82 -8.73 12.69
CA GLY A 369 2.64 -8.47 11.85
C GLY A 369 2.58 -7.01 11.39
N TRP A 370 1.37 -6.49 11.23
CA TRP A 370 1.12 -5.13 10.76
C TRP A 370 1.23 -4.09 11.89
N TYR A 371 0.68 -4.39 13.06
CA TYR A 371 0.40 -3.39 14.10
C TYR A 371 1.34 -3.42 15.29
N GLU A 372 2.22 -4.41 15.44
CA GLU A 372 2.89 -4.65 16.71
C GLU A 372 4.40 -4.56 16.59
N VAL A 373 5.03 -4.08 17.67
CA VAL A 373 6.48 -4.01 17.80
C VAL A 373 6.87 -4.70 19.11
N ILE A 374 7.83 -5.60 19.03
CA ILE A 374 8.45 -6.24 20.19
C ILE A 374 9.63 -5.39 20.64
N PHE A 375 9.59 -5.00 21.90
CA PHE A 375 10.64 -4.28 22.57
C PHE A 375 11.29 -5.11 23.65
N ARG A 376 12.57 -4.85 23.92
CA ARG A 376 13.30 -5.34 25.09
C ARG A 376 13.51 -4.21 26.09
N GLU A 377 13.18 -4.46 27.36
CA GLU A 377 13.58 -3.61 28.49
C GLU A 377 15.08 -3.88 28.79
N PRO A 378 16.00 -2.90 28.63
CA PRO A 378 17.43 -3.16 28.77
C PRO A 378 17.86 -3.63 30.16
N LYS A 379 17.16 -3.19 31.22
CA LYS A 379 17.51 -3.52 32.61
C LYS A 379 17.20 -4.98 32.97
N THR A 380 16.06 -5.50 32.51
CA THR A 380 15.55 -6.82 32.90
C THR A 380 15.74 -7.85 31.79
N GLY A 381 16.00 -7.41 30.56
CA GLY A 381 15.97 -8.26 29.37
C GLY A 381 14.55 -8.69 28.96
N ALA A 382 13.51 -8.28 29.69
CA ALA A 382 12.14 -8.69 29.44
C ALA A 382 11.62 -8.15 28.10
N ARG A 383 10.83 -8.98 27.42
CA ARG A 383 10.20 -8.63 26.13
C ARG A 383 8.76 -8.19 26.33
N HIS A 384 8.42 -7.07 25.72
CA HIS A 384 7.09 -6.48 25.74
C HIS A 384 6.61 -6.18 24.33
N ILE A 385 5.31 -6.35 24.11
CA ILE A 385 4.68 -6.02 22.83
C ILE A 385 3.82 -4.78 23.02
N PHE A 386 4.01 -3.81 22.14
CA PHE A 386 3.16 -2.62 22.04
C PHE A 386 2.59 -2.52 20.63
N ASN A 387 1.33 -2.10 20.50
CA ASN A 387 0.76 -1.79 19.19
C ASN A 387 1.02 -0.33 18.77
N LEU A 388 0.97 -0.08 17.46
CA LEU A 388 1.22 1.24 16.89
C LEU A 388 0.21 2.29 17.37
N ASP A 389 -1.07 1.93 17.59
CA ASP A 389 -2.07 2.84 18.15
C ASP A 389 -1.67 3.38 19.52
N TYR A 390 -1.23 2.50 20.41
CA TYR A 390 -0.79 2.87 21.75
C TYR A 390 0.45 3.76 21.69
N LEU A 391 1.44 3.39 20.88
CA LEU A 391 2.66 4.18 20.70
C LEU A 391 2.37 5.57 20.09
N ALA A 392 1.47 5.64 19.11
CA ALA A 392 1.06 6.90 18.48
C ALA A 392 0.38 7.83 19.51
N LYS A 393 -0.52 7.29 20.35
CA LYS A 393 -1.16 8.06 21.43
C LYS A 393 -0.14 8.63 22.42
N LEU A 394 0.84 7.82 22.83
CA LEU A 394 1.90 8.27 23.74
C LEU A 394 2.74 9.40 23.12
N MET A 395 3.10 9.27 21.85
CA MET A 395 3.86 10.31 21.13
C MET A 395 3.07 11.62 21.00
N ALA A 396 1.77 11.53 20.71
CA ALA A 396 0.89 12.70 20.62
C ALA A 396 0.75 13.42 21.97
N ALA A 397 0.59 12.68 23.08
CA ALA A 397 0.50 13.26 24.42
C ALA A 397 1.78 14.02 24.81
N LYS A 398 2.95 13.44 24.49
CA LYS A 398 4.25 14.10 24.73
C LYS A 398 4.37 15.43 23.97
N LYS A 399 3.91 15.49 22.72
CA LYS A 399 3.92 16.73 21.93
C LYS A 399 3.03 17.82 22.53
N LYS A 400 1.84 17.46 23.04
CA LYS A 400 0.94 18.41 23.73
C LYS A 400 1.56 18.98 25.01
N HIS A 401 2.19 18.14 25.83
CA HIS A 401 2.88 18.62 27.04
C HIS A 401 4.09 19.51 26.74
N ALA A 402 4.86 19.18 25.69
CA ALA A 402 5.96 20.05 25.25
C ALA A 402 5.46 21.41 24.72
N GLY A 403 4.34 21.42 23.98
CA GLY A 403 3.70 22.65 23.50
C GLY A 403 3.16 23.52 24.63
N ARG A 404 2.53 22.93 25.65
CA ARG A 404 2.06 23.68 26.84
C ARG A 404 3.21 24.32 27.64
N ARG A 405 4.33 23.60 27.83
CA ARG A 405 5.52 24.17 28.48
C ARG A 405 6.18 25.30 27.69
N LEU A 406 5.98 25.34 26.38
CA LEU A 406 6.46 26.43 25.51
C LEU A 406 5.49 27.63 25.56
N SER A 407 4.17 27.40 25.59
CA SER A 407 3.18 28.48 25.71
C SER A 407 3.13 29.11 27.11
N GLU A 408 3.38 28.33 28.17
CA GLU A 408 3.52 28.84 29.55
C GLU A 408 4.84 29.59 29.78
N ARG A 409 5.80 29.50 28.84
CA ARG A 409 7.04 30.30 28.86
C ARG A 409 6.95 31.60 28.08
N SER A 410 5.87 31.84 27.35
CA SER A 410 5.63 33.08 26.59
C SER A 410 4.74 34.10 27.31
N GLU A 411 4.31 33.83 28.54
CA GLU A 411 3.58 34.78 29.41
C GLU A 411 4.39 35.08 30.68
N ILE A 412 5.50 35.80 30.54
CA ILE A 412 6.11 36.59 31.63
C ILE A 412 6.41 37.98 31.06
N ALA A 413 5.88 38.98 31.77
CA ALA A 413 5.46 40.33 31.35
C ALA A 413 6.58 41.32 30.94
N PRO A 414 6.21 42.44 30.26
CA PRO A 414 7.07 43.62 30.17
C PRO A 414 7.25 44.24 31.56
N VAL A 415 8.50 44.49 31.93
CA VAL A 415 8.84 45.32 33.08
C VAL A 415 8.71 46.78 32.66
N VAL A 416 7.73 47.46 33.26
CA VAL A 416 7.69 48.92 33.37
C VAL A 416 8.77 49.34 34.36
N LEU A 417 9.61 50.30 33.98
CA LEU A 417 10.28 51.19 34.93
C LEU A 417 9.92 52.62 34.54
N SER A 418 9.32 53.30 35.52
CA SER A 418 8.91 54.70 35.49
C SER A 418 10.03 55.63 35.98
N GLU A 419 9.96 56.86 35.47
CA GLU A 419 10.42 58.14 36.03
C GLU A 419 11.94 58.46 36.07
N ALA A 420 12.30 59.43 35.22
CA ALA A 420 12.65 60.78 35.66
C ALA A 420 11.94 61.80 34.74
#